data_AF-A0A0D2G9R2-F1
#
_entry.id   AF-A0A0D2G9R2-F1
#
_cell.length_a   1.000
_cell.length_b   1.000
_cell.length_c   1.000
_cell.angle_alpha   90.00
_cell.angle_beta   90.00
_cell.angle_gamma   90.00
#
_symmetry.space_group_name_H-M   'P 1'
#
loop_
_entity.id
_entity.type
_entity.pdbx_description
1 polymer ?
#
loop_
_entity_poly.entity_id
_entity_poly.type
_entity_poly.pdbx_seq_one_letter_code
_entity_poly.pdbx_strand_id
1 'polypeptide(L)'
;MFFKQLEPEKIGQKKPHVKEGRIAVRYAFRGAQKPQVSGGEFSGPFSFYGTERPLVKKGLFSGDLCFYAANKGLVQGGEFTGKSAFMGSHDTKVEDGSFSGEWAFCESNEALVSGGAFSGFEAFTESNQTRIQGGEFTGSLFGLLAKGMLITGGRFTGDQALRGSVQALVLGGEFFGERTFVEAEQLLLVLDRHLEEVVLPKSGVLAVRSIGKLIRDPDKPGNALVLALEVGQGKEHARIVSAEDLPLGVKDPALALAALEELKKKFGRS
;
A
#
# COMPACT_ATOMS: atom_id res chain seq x y z
N MET A 1 20.12 -6.36 -32.02
CA MET A 1 18.64 -6.31 -32.10
C MET A 1 18.25 -4.98 -32.71
N PHE A 2 17.52 -5.00 -33.83
CA PHE A 2 17.00 -3.78 -34.45
C PHE A 2 15.70 -3.40 -33.75
N PHE A 3 15.73 -2.34 -32.93
CA PHE A 3 14.52 -1.79 -32.34
C PHE A 3 13.83 -0.91 -33.38
N LYS A 4 12.56 -1.19 -33.71
CA LYS A 4 11.74 -0.22 -34.43
C LYS A 4 11.51 0.98 -33.51
N GLN A 5 12.03 2.13 -33.91
CA GLN A 5 11.67 3.40 -33.30
C GLN A 5 10.19 3.64 -33.65
N LEU A 6 9.33 3.69 -32.63
CA LEU A 6 7.92 3.96 -32.84
C LEU A 6 7.77 5.39 -33.36
N GLU A 7 7.03 5.54 -34.45
CA GLU A 7 6.74 6.84 -35.04
C GLU A 7 5.95 7.70 -34.05
N PRO A 8 6.46 8.89 -33.66
CA PRO A 8 5.78 9.81 -32.76
C PRO A 8 4.36 10.17 -33.20
N GLU A 9 4.03 10.00 -34.48
CA GLU A 9 2.70 10.29 -35.05
C GLU A 9 1.58 9.38 -34.52
N LYS A 10 1.93 8.25 -33.88
CA LYS A 10 0.95 7.38 -33.19
C LYS A 10 0.71 7.80 -31.73
N ILE A 11 1.47 8.77 -31.21
CA ILE A 11 1.32 9.38 -29.89
C ILE A 11 0.18 10.40 -29.97
N GLY A 12 -0.84 10.23 -29.13
CA GLY A 12 -2.09 11.02 -29.19
C GLY A 12 -3.27 10.31 -29.85
N GLN A 13 -3.12 9.05 -30.27
CA GLN A 13 -4.28 8.22 -30.59
C GLN A 13 -5.15 8.00 -29.36
N LYS A 14 -6.47 7.86 -29.54
CA LYS A 14 -7.39 7.57 -28.43
C LYS A 14 -7.13 6.19 -27.80
N LYS A 15 -6.63 5.21 -28.57
CA LYS A 15 -6.44 3.81 -28.12
C LYS A 15 -5.15 3.19 -28.71
N PRO A 16 -3.96 3.75 -28.40
CA PRO A 16 -2.72 3.27 -28.97
C PRO A 16 -2.39 1.87 -28.41
N HIS A 17 -1.77 1.03 -29.23
CA HIS A 17 -1.26 -0.27 -28.79
C HIS A 17 0.22 -0.39 -29.14
N VAL A 18 1.06 -0.52 -28.12
CA VAL A 18 2.50 -0.76 -28.23
C VAL A 18 2.81 -2.19 -27.81
N LYS A 19 3.45 -2.95 -28.69
CA LYS A 19 3.90 -4.32 -28.39
C LYS A 19 5.35 -4.35 -27.92
N GLU A 20 6.19 -3.52 -28.52
CA GLU A 20 7.64 -3.40 -28.27
C GLU A 20 8.13 -2.06 -28.85
N GLY A 21 9.36 -1.68 -28.52
CA GLY A 21 10.02 -0.48 -29.05
C GLY A 21 10.64 0.36 -27.96
N ARG A 22 11.32 1.45 -28.35
CA ARG A 22 11.92 2.42 -27.43
C ARG A 22 11.21 3.77 -27.57
N ILE A 23 10.63 4.26 -26.48
CA ILE A 23 9.89 5.51 -26.42
C ILE A 23 10.52 6.39 -25.33
N ALA A 24 11.32 7.35 -25.75
CA ALA A 24 12.04 8.26 -24.84
C ALA A 24 11.32 9.60 -24.65
N VAL A 25 10.14 9.79 -25.24
CA VAL A 25 9.45 11.08 -25.20
C VAL A 25 8.61 11.23 -23.93
N ARG A 26 8.56 12.47 -23.42
CA ARG A 26 7.59 12.85 -22.39
C ARG A 26 6.17 12.69 -22.94
N TYR A 27 5.21 12.30 -22.10
CA TYR A 27 3.79 12.26 -22.48
C TYR A 27 3.43 11.26 -23.58
N ALA A 28 4.06 10.09 -23.60
CA ALA A 28 3.89 9.05 -24.63
C ALA A 28 2.43 8.69 -24.95
N PHE A 29 1.52 8.77 -23.97
CA PHE A 29 0.11 8.42 -24.12
C PHE A 29 -0.83 9.49 -23.54
N ARG A 30 -0.40 10.75 -23.43
CA ARG A 30 -1.18 11.80 -22.76
C ARG A 30 -2.64 11.85 -23.23
N GLY A 31 -3.57 11.75 -22.27
CA GLY A 31 -5.00 11.85 -22.52
C GLY A 31 -5.62 10.70 -23.34
N ALA A 32 -4.87 9.62 -23.61
CA ALA A 32 -5.40 8.45 -24.30
C ALA A 32 -6.47 7.75 -23.46
N GLN A 33 -7.47 7.14 -24.11
CA GLN A 33 -8.63 6.54 -23.45
C GLN A 33 -8.51 5.06 -23.10
N LYS A 34 -7.69 4.31 -23.85
CA LYS A 34 -7.39 2.88 -23.61
C LYS A 34 -6.02 2.52 -24.18
N PRO A 35 -4.93 3.19 -23.79
CA PRO A 35 -3.61 2.81 -24.28
C PRO A 35 -3.25 1.41 -23.77
N GLN A 36 -2.66 0.58 -24.62
CA GLN A 36 -2.22 -0.75 -24.26
C GLN A 36 -0.72 -0.90 -24.52
N VAL A 37 0.01 -1.41 -23.53
CA VAL A 37 1.43 -1.74 -23.64
C VAL A 37 1.63 -3.20 -23.30
N SER A 38 2.24 -3.95 -24.21
CA SER A 38 2.59 -5.37 -24.02
C SER A 38 4.10 -5.61 -23.90
N GLY A 39 4.91 -4.55 -24.00
CA GLY A 39 6.37 -4.56 -23.94
C GLY A 39 6.97 -3.26 -24.47
N GLY A 40 8.30 -3.14 -24.39
CA GLY A 40 9.06 -1.96 -24.80
C GLY A 40 9.75 -1.25 -23.64
N GLU A 41 10.58 -0.27 -23.98
CA GLU A 41 11.34 0.57 -23.05
C GLU A 41 10.82 2.01 -23.14
N PHE A 42 10.46 2.59 -22.00
CA PHE A 42 9.86 3.91 -21.84
C PHE A 42 10.70 4.73 -20.86
N SER A 43 11.53 5.61 -21.39
CA SER A 43 12.42 6.44 -20.55
C SER A 43 11.92 7.87 -20.34
N GLY A 44 10.92 8.29 -21.13
CA GLY A 44 10.30 9.60 -20.95
C GLY A 44 9.35 9.62 -19.74
N PRO A 45 9.33 10.72 -18.95
CA PRO A 45 8.42 10.84 -17.82
C PRO A 45 6.98 11.04 -18.30
N PHE A 46 6.02 10.86 -17.39
CA PHE A 46 4.60 11.11 -17.65
C PHE A 46 4.01 10.26 -18.79
N SER A 47 4.44 9.00 -18.92
CA SER A 47 4.03 8.12 -20.03
C SER A 47 2.50 8.05 -20.20
N PHE A 48 1.74 7.92 -19.12
CA PHE A 48 0.28 7.79 -19.08
C PHE A 48 -0.40 9.00 -18.39
N TYR A 49 0.09 10.21 -18.64
CA TYR A 49 -0.50 11.42 -18.07
C TYR A 49 -1.98 11.59 -18.42
N GLY A 50 -2.85 11.63 -17.41
CA GLY A 50 -4.27 11.91 -17.59
C GLY A 50 -5.00 10.88 -18.46
N THR A 51 -4.49 9.66 -18.56
CA THR A 51 -5.11 8.61 -19.37
C THR A 51 -6.31 8.00 -18.68
N GLU A 52 -7.28 7.57 -19.47
CA GLU A 52 -8.35 6.68 -19.01
C GLU A 52 -7.94 5.23 -19.36
N ARG A 53 -8.19 4.29 -18.46
CA ARG A 53 -8.03 2.84 -18.63
C ARG A 53 -6.75 2.39 -19.35
N PRO A 54 -5.54 2.86 -18.94
CA PRO A 54 -4.31 2.28 -19.47
C PRO A 54 -4.18 0.82 -19.06
N LEU A 55 -3.70 -0.02 -19.97
CA LEU A 55 -3.37 -1.42 -19.70
C LEU A 55 -1.89 -1.64 -19.97
N VAL A 56 -1.14 -2.02 -18.94
CA VAL A 56 0.26 -2.44 -19.06
C VAL A 56 0.37 -3.90 -18.68
N LYS A 57 0.81 -4.72 -19.62
CA LYS A 57 1.07 -6.15 -19.38
C LYS A 57 2.52 -6.40 -18.99
N LYS A 58 3.45 -5.69 -19.65
CA LYS A 58 4.90 -5.73 -19.48
C LYS A 58 5.51 -4.44 -20.03
N GLY A 59 6.80 -4.23 -19.74
CA GLY A 59 7.59 -3.11 -20.24
C GLY A 59 8.60 -2.67 -19.20
N LEU A 60 9.58 -1.87 -19.62
CA LEU A 60 10.50 -1.17 -18.74
C LEU A 60 10.16 0.32 -18.77
N PHE A 61 9.85 0.90 -17.61
CA PHE A 61 9.47 2.29 -17.44
C PHE A 61 10.41 2.97 -16.46
N SER A 62 11.39 3.72 -16.98
CA SER A 62 12.38 4.40 -16.14
C SER A 62 12.09 5.89 -15.94
N GLY A 63 11.07 6.43 -16.62
CA GLY A 63 10.64 7.81 -16.44
C GLY A 63 9.75 7.98 -15.21
N ASP A 64 9.94 9.09 -14.50
CA ASP A 64 9.11 9.46 -13.35
C ASP A 64 7.64 9.67 -13.72
N LEU A 65 6.76 9.56 -12.73
CA LEU A 65 5.35 9.96 -12.82
C LEU A 65 4.60 9.22 -13.94
N CYS A 66 4.89 7.91 -14.07
CA CYS A 66 4.46 7.08 -15.18
C CYS A 66 2.94 7.14 -15.44
N PHE A 67 2.12 7.03 -14.40
CA PHE A 67 0.65 7.06 -14.42
C PHE A 67 0.06 8.29 -13.74
N TYR A 68 0.73 9.44 -13.88
CA TYR A 68 0.26 10.68 -13.26
C TYR A 68 -1.18 11.04 -13.66
N ALA A 69 -2.05 11.19 -12.67
CA ALA A 69 -3.47 11.50 -12.86
C ALA A 69 -4.20 10.54 -13.82
N ALA A 70 -3.72 9.30 -13.94
CA ALA A 70 -4.39 8.27 -14.72
C ALA A 70 -5.61 7.71 -13.96
N ASN A 71 -6.64 7.33 -14.70
CA ASN A 71 -7.86 6.74 -14.16
C ASN A 71 -8.01 5.30 -14.61
N LYS A 72 -8.40 4.41 -13.71
CA LYS A 72 -8.79 3.01 -14.00
C LYS A 72 -7.69 2.20 -14.68
N GLY A 73 -6.43 2.48 -14.33
CA GLY A 73 -5.29 1.77 -14.88
C GLY A 73 -5.23 0.31 -14.42
N LEU A 74 -4.75 -0.57 -15.30
CA LEU A 74 -4.47 -1.96 -14.97
C LEU A 74 -3.02 -2.28 -15.32
N VAL A 75 -2.23 -2.67 -14.32
CA VAL A 75 -0.85 -3.15 -14.47
C VAL A 75 -0.80 -4.62 -14.09
N GLN A 76 -0.43 -5.46 -15.05
CA GLN A 76 -0.32 -6.91 -14.89
C GLN A 76 1.15 -7.37 -14.82
N GLY A 77 2.09 -6.43 -14.88
CA GLY A 77 3.52 -6.69 -14.89
C GLY A 77 4.33 -5.55 -15.51
N GLY A 78 5.65 -5.68 -15.45
CA GLY A 78 6.60 -4.67 -15.92
C GLY A 78 7.59 -4.28 -14.83
N GLU A 79 8.58 -3.48 -15.22
CA GLU A 79 9.59 -2.91 -14.34
C GLU A 79 9.49 -1.39 -14.38
N PHE A 80 9.33 -0.76 -13.21
CA PHE A 80 9.11 0.66 -13.03
C PHE A 80 10.17 1.20 -12.07
N THR A 81 11.14 1.93 -12.59
CA THR A 81 12.27 2.44 -11.79
C THR A 81 12.20 3.93 -11.51
N GLY A 82 11.32 4.65 -12.23
CA GLY A 82 11.04 6.06 -11.98
C GLY A 82 10.28 6.29 -10.68
N LYS A 83 10.39 7.51 -10.13
CA LYS A 83 9.70 7.92 -8.91
C LYS A 83 8.22 8.13 -9.17
N SER A 84 7.43 7.95 -8.10
CA SER A 84 6.02 8.34 -8.05
C SER A 84 5.18 7.76 -9.19
N ALA A 85 5.34 6.46 -9.43
CA ALA A 85 4.74 5.75 -10.56
C ALA A 85 3.24 6.03 -10.73
N PHE A 86 2.48 6.15 -9.64
CA PHE A 86 1.02 6.29 -9.64
C PHE A 86 0.52 7.58 -8.96
N MET A 87 1.33 8.65 -8.99
CA MET A 87 0.98 9.95 -8.39
C MET A 87 -0.39 10.46 -8.85
N GLY A 88 -1.28 10.76 -7.91
CA GLY A 88 -2.60 11.32 -8.17
C GLY A 88 -3.52 10.42 -9.03
N SER A 89 -3.19 9.14 -9.20
CA SER A 89 -4.00 8.20 -9.98
C SER A 89 -5.27 7.78 -9.21
N HIS A 90 -6.29 7.32 -9.94
CA HIS A 90 -7.57 6.90 -9.36
C HIS A 90 -8.03 5.53 -9.90
N ASP A 91 -8.54 4.67 -9.00
CA ASP A 91 -9.05 3.31 -9.32
C ASP A 91 -8.01 2.45 -10.08
N THR A 92 -6.73 2.61 -9.72
CA THR A 92 -5.63 1.85 -10.33
C THR A 92 -5.55 0.45 -9.74
N LYS A 93 -5.39 -0.56 -10.59
CA LYS A 93 -5.21 -1.96 -10.21
C LYS A 93 -3.82 -2.44 -10.60
N VAL A 94 -3.10 -3.03 -9.64
CA VAL A 94 -1.82 -3.70 -9.87
C VAL A 94 -1.95 -5.16 -9.46
N GLU A 95 -1.80 -6.04 -10.45
CA GLU A 95 -1.82 -7.49 -10.26
C GLU A 95 -0.41 -8.04 -10.04
N ASP A 96 0.60 -7.44 -10.69
CA ASP A 96 2.01 -7.81 -10.57
C ASP A 96 2.91 -6.69 -11.13
N GLY A 97 4.23 -6.79 -10.92
CA GLY A 97 5.26 -5.88 -11.41
C GLY A 97 6.35 -5.58 -10.38
N SER A 98 7.45 -4.99 -10.82
CA SER A 98 8.54 -4.51 -9.96
C SER A 98 8.59 -2.99 -9.99
N PHE A 99 8.54 -2.35 -8.83
CA PHE A 99 8.52 -0.90 -8.66
C PHE A 99 9.63 -0.51 -7.69
N SER A 100 10.71 0.13 -8.16
CA SER A 100 11.88 0.43 -7.32
C SER A 100 12.07 1.92 -6.99
N GLY A 101 11.13 2.76 -7.42
CA GLY A 101 11.16 4.20 -7.18
C GLY A 101 10.48 4.59 -5.87
N GLU A 102 10.89 5.73 -5.32
CA GLU A 102 10.24 6.36 -4.17
C GLU A 102 8.77 6.69 -4.48
N TRP A 103 7.92 6.67 -3.45
CA TRP A 103 6.54 7.15 -3.51
C TRP A 103 5.68 6.47 -4.58
N ALA A 104 5.88 5.15 -4.81
CA ALA A 104 5.21 4.40 -5.88
C ALA A 104 3.73 4.77 -6.06
N PHE A 105 3.01 4.91 -4.95
CA PHE A 105 1.69 5.53 -4.87
C PHE A 105 1.76 6.76 -3.97
N CYS A 106 1.54 7.94 -4.53
CA CYS A 106 1.48 9.20 -3.78
C CYS A 106 0.20 9.94 -4.17
N GLU A 107 -0.56 10.41 -3.18
CA GLU A 107 -1.85 11.10 -3.39
C GLU A 107 -2.83 10.29 -4.26
N SER A 108 -2.65 8.97 -4.35
CA SER A 108 -3.50 8.08 -5.15
C SER A 108 -4.81 7.78 -4.43
N ASN A 109 -5.87 7.50 -5.18
CA ASN A 109 -7.18 7.19 -4.62
C ASN A 109 -7.73 5.87 -5.16
N GLU A 110 -8.27 5.03 -4.27
CA GLU A 110 -8.91 3.74 -4.58
C GLU A 110 -7.99 2.75 -5.30
N ALA A 111 -6.69 2.76 -5.01
CA ALA A 111 -5.77 1.79 -5.56
C ALA A 111 -6.06 0.37 -5.03
N LEU A 112 -5.95 -0.64 -5.89
CA LEU A 112 -6.03 -2.05 -5.53
C LEU A 112 -4.73 -2.76 -5.94
N VAL A 113 -4.03 -3.35 -4.97
CA VAL A 113 -2.84 -4.14 -5.23
C VAL A 113 -3.04 -5.57 -4.76
N SER A 114 -2.92 -6.52 -5.68
CA SER A 114 -2.99 -7.96 -5.39
C SER A 114 -1.65 -8.68 -5.45
N GLY A 115 -0.61 -8.04 -5.99
CA GLY A 115 0.74 -8.60 -6.09
C GLY A 115 1.78 -7.59 -6.55
N GLY A 116 3.01 -8.06 -6.80
CA GLY A 116 4.16 -7.27 -7.19
C GLY A 116 5.17 -7.01 -6.08
N ALA A 117 6.33 -6.49 -6.46
CA ALA A 117 7.42 -6.10 -5.57
C ALA A 117 7.62 -4.58 -5.63
N PHE A 118 7.59 -3.93 -4.48
CA PHE A 118 7.72 -2.50 -4.32
C PHE A 118 8.91 -2.24 -3.40
N SER A 119 9.98 -1.68 -3.93
CA SER A 119 11.13 -1.21 -3.18
C SER A 119 11.24 0.30 -3.28
N GLY A 120 11.46 0.97 -2.16
CA GLY A 120 11.54 2.43 -2.11
C GLY A 120 10.87 3.00 -0.88
N PHE A 121 11.23 4.24 -0.57
CA PHE A 121 10.69 4.96 0.57
C PHE A 121 9.24 5.40 0.33
N GLU A 122 8.42 5.36 1.38
CA GLU A 122 7.09 5.99 1.41
C GLU A 122 6.12 5.51 0.32
N ALA A 123 6.11 4.21 0.01
CA ALA A 123 5.05 3.64 -0.80
C ALA A 123 3.67 3.93 -0.16
N PHE A 124 2.69 4.39 -0.94
CA PHE A 124 1.33 4.76 -0.49
C PHE A 124 1.23 5.99 0.41
N THR A 125 2.19 6.91 0.33
CA THR A 125 2.11 8.19 1.03
C THR A 125 0.88 8.99 0.61
N GLU A 126 0.14 9.50 1.59
CA GLU A 126 -1.08 10.31 1.40
C GLU A 126 -2.16 9.65 0.51
N SER A 127 -2.13 8.32 0.40
CA SER A 127 -3.10 7.56 -0.39
C SER A 127 -4.46 7.46 0.31
N ASN A 128 -5.53 7.34 -0.46
CA ASN A 128 -6.91 7.27 0.04
C ASN A 128 -7.59 5.99 -0.44
N GLN A 129 -8.31 5.32 0.47
CA GLN A 129 -9.16 4.15 0.16
C GLN A 129 -8.41 3.00 -0.55
N THR A 130 -7.13 2.85 -0.25
CA THR A 130 -6.25 1.82 -0.85
C THR A 130 -6.60 0.43 -0.31
N ARG A 131 -6.60 -0.58 -1.18
CA ARG A 131 -6.78 -1.98 -0.83
C ARG A 131 -5.54 -2.80 -1.21
N ILE A 132 -4.94 -3.46 -0.23
CA ILE A 132 -3.79 -4.34 -0.40
C ILE A 132 -4.20 -5.77 -0.06
N GLN A 133 -4.08 -6.66 -1.04
CA GLN A 133 -4.39 -8.08 -0.92
C GLN A 133 -3.12 -8.95 -0.91
N GLY A 134 -2.01 -8.43 -1.44
CA GLY A 134 -0.74 -9.12 -1.55
C GLY A 134 0.37 -8.21 -2.04
N GLY A 135 1.55 -8.80 -2.26
CA GLY A 135 2.76 -8.10 -2.70
C GLY A 135 3.84 -8.02 -1.62
N GLU A 136 5.04 -7.62 -2.05
CA GLU A 136 6.20 -7.39 -1.20
C GLU A 136 6.54 -5.91 -1.19
N PHE A 137 6.62 -5.29 -0.01
CA PHE A 137 6.90 -3.88 0.17
C PHE A 137 8.15 -3.74 1.03
N THR A 138 9.20 -3.16 0.48
CA THR A 138 10.49 -2.97 1.14
C THR A 138 10.88 -1.50 1.15
N GLY A 139 11.02 -0.93 2.34
CA GLY A 139 11.28 0.48 2.56
C GLY A 139 10.50 1.00 3.75
N SER A 140 11.02 2.04 4.39
CA SER A 140 10.37 2.66 5.54
C SER A 140 9.12 3.45 5.13
N LEU A 141 8.23 3.69 6.10
CA LEU A 141 7.07 4.57 5.97
C LEU A 141 6.04 4.12 4.92
N PHE A 142 5.87 2.81 4.74
CA PHE A 142 4.73 2.27 3.98
C PHE A 142 3.41 2.85 4.51
N GLY A 143 2.58 3.43 3.66
CA GLY A 143 1.28 4.00 4.01
C GLY A 143 1.34 5.24 4.92
N LEU A 144 2.41 6.03 4.82
CA LEU A 144 2.53 7.32 5.51
C LEU A 144 1.31 8.20 5.24
N LEU A 145 0.65 8.69 6.29
CA LEU A 145 -0.51 9.59 6.20
C LEU A 145 -1.69 9.05 5.34
N ALA A 146 -1.72 7.74 5.09
CA ALA A 146 -2.77 7.12 4.30
C ALA A 146 -4.12 7.12 5.03
N LYS A 147 -5.23 7.17 4.28
CA LYS A 147 -6.59 7.22 4.83
C LYS A 147 -7.44 6.09 4.31
N GLY A 148 -8.08 5.34 5.21
CA GLY A 148 -9.02 4.27 4.83
C GLY A 148 -8.35 3.09 4.12
N MET A 149 -7.11 2.76 4.48
CA MET A 149 -6.39 1.64 3.86
C MET A 149 -6.90 0.30 4.41
N LEU A 150 -7.21 -0.65 3.53
CA LEU A 150 -7.55 -2.04 3.88
C LEU A 150 -6.40 -2.96 3.48
N ILE A 151 -5.83 -3.68 4.44
CA ILE A 151 -4.76 -4.67 4.22
C ILE A 151 -5.27 -6.05 4.61
N THR A 152 -5.22 -6.99 3.68
CA THR A 152 -5.65 -8.39 3.88
C THR A 152 -4.52 -9.40 3.64
N GLY A 153 -3.38 -8.94 3.14
CA GLY A 153 -2.20 -9.74 2.87
C GLY A 153 -1.02 -8.89 2.41
N GLY A 154 0.11 -9.55 2.18
CA GLY A 154 1.37 -8.91 1.77
C GLY A 154 2.48 -9.04 2.81
N ARG A 155 3.70 -8.71 2.39
CA ARG A 155 4.90 -8.70 3.23
C ARG A 155 5.47 -7.29 3.25
N PHE A 156 5.57 -6.69 4.43
CA PHE A 156 6.02 -5.32 4.64
C PHE A 156 7.32 -5.35 5.43
N THR A 157 8.40 -4.84 4.86
CA THR A 157 9.73 -4.79 5.49
C THR A 157 10.22 -3.35 5.52
N GLY A 158 10.42 -2.81 6.72
CA GLY A 158 10.87 -1.45 6.94
C GLY A 158 10.15 -0.80 8.11
N ASP A 159 10.76 0.25 8.64
CA ASP A 159 10.29 0.86 9.87
C ASP A 159 9.10 1.79 9.64
N GLN A 160 8.33 2.02 10.71
CA GLN A 160 7.28 3.04 10.77
C GLN A 160 6.15 2.84 9.74
N ALA A 161 5.80 1.59 9.45
CA ALA A 161 4.62 1.28 8.64
C ALA A 161 3.36 1.93 9.24
N LEU A 162 2.55 2.52 8.35
CA LEU A 162 1.30 3.23 8.59
C LEU A 162 1.42 4.44 9.53
N ARG A 163 2.58 5.09 9.57
CA ARG A 163 2.78 6.30 10.38
C ARG A 163 1.76 7.39 10.00
N GLY A 164 1.09 7.95 11.01
CA GLY A 164 0.12 9.02 10.84
C GLY A 164 -1.09 8.65 9.98
N SER A 165 -1.28 7.36 9.69
CA SER A 165 -2.44 6.88 8.93
C SER A 165 -3.73 7.05 9.73
N VAL A 166 -4.86 7.12 9.03
CA VAL A 166 -6.19 7.28 9.63
C VAL A 166 -7.12 6.22 9.07
N GLN A 167 -7.88 5.53 9.92
CA GLN A 167 -8.88 4.53 9.52
C GLN A 167 -8.29 3.35 8.73
N ALA A 168 -7.06 2.94 9.06
CA ALA A 168 -6.51 1.72 8.50
C ALA A 168 -7.18 0.48 9.13
N LEU A 169 -7.53 -0.50 8.30
CA LEU A 169 -8.03 -1.82 8.70
C LEU A 169 -7.03 -2.89 8.24
N VAL A 170 -6.39 -3.56 9.18
CA VAL A 170 -5.36 -4.58 8.93
C VAL A 170 -5.86 -5.94 9.40
N LEU A 171 -6.14 -6.84 8.46
CA LEU A 171 -6.70 -8.18 8.68
C LEU A 171 -5.73 -9.30 8.33
N GLY A 172 -4.55 -8.95 7.85
CA GLY A 172 -3.53 -9.91 7.42
C GLY A 172 -2.25 -9.21 6.96
N GLY A 173 -1.32 -10.03 6.51
CA GLY A 173 0.03 -9.61 6.13
C GLY A 173 1.06 -9.80 7.23
N GLU A 174 2.31 -9.59 6.87
CA GLU A 174 3.47 -9.77 7.74
C GLU A 174 4.29 -8.49 7.79
N PHE A 175 4.40 -7.90 8.97
CA PHE A 175 5.12 -6.65 9.20
C PHE A 175 6.45 -6.95 9.90
N PHE A 176 7.54 -6.61 9.23
CA PHE A 176 8.91 -6.74 9.72
C PHE A 176 9.51 -5.34 9.80
N GLY A 177 10.00 -4.95 10.97
CA GLY A 177 10.50 -3.60 11.20
C GLY A 177 9.97 -2.99 12.47
N GLU A 178 10.61 -1.89 12.86
CA GLU A 178 10.39 -1.29 14.15
C GLU A 178 9.42 -0.10 14.07
N ARG A 179 8.92 0.29 15.24
CA ARG A 179 8.10 1.49 15.42
C ARG A 179 6.89 1.56 14.49
N THR A 180 6.22 0.43 14.26
CA THR A 180 4.98 0.41 13.47
C THR A 180 3.88 1.23 14.14
N PHE A 181 3.00 1.83 13.32
CA PHE A 181 1.78 2.53 13.73
C PHE A 181 1.96 3.84 14.54
N VAL A 182 3.16 4.44 14.49
CA VAL A 182 3.44 5.77 15.08
C VAL A 182 2.36 6.76 14.65
N GLU A 183 1.72 7.41 15.61
CA GLU A 183 0.70 8.45 15.38
C GLU A 183 -0.53 8.00 14.57
N ALA A 184 -0.73 6.70 14.34
CA ALA A 184 -1.90 6.19 13.63
C ALA A 184 -3.19 6.42 14.43
N GLU A 185 -4.29 6.72 13.73
CA GLU A 185 -5.59 7.04 14.30
C GLU A 185 -6.67 6.11 13.76
N GLN A 186 -7.59 5.69 14.64
CA GLN A 186 -8.67 4.76 14.31
C GLN A 186 -8.14 3.49 13.64
N LEU A 187 -6.96 3.01 14.08
CA LEU A 187 -6.36 1.80 13.55
C LEU A 187 -7.12 0.58 14.08
N LEU A 188 -7.63 -0.23 13.16
CA LEU A 188 -8.31 -1.48 13.47
C LEU A 188 -7.46 -2.63 12.95
N LEU A 189 -7.07 -3.52 13.85
CA LEU A 189 -6.08 -4.54 13.52
C LEU A 189 -6.49 -5.89 14.11
N VAL A 190 -6.50 -6.91 13.26
CA VAL A 190 -6.63 -8.32 13.59
C VAL A 190 -5.48 -9.06 12.91
N LEU A 191 -4.45 -9.41 13.68
CA LEU A 191 -3.27 -10.09 13.14
C LEU A 191 -2.94 -11.35 13.91
N ASP A 192 -3.02 -12.48 13.20
CA ASP A 192 -2.54 -13.77 13.69
C ASP A 192 -1.02 -13.94 13.48
N ARG A 193 -0.25 -12.93 13.90
CA ARG A 193 1.18 -12.79 13.65
C ARG A 193 1.87 -12.05 14.79
N HIS A 194 3.20 -12.20 14.83
CA HIS A 194 4.07 -11.44 15.71
C HIS A 194 4.32 -10.04 15.12
N LEU A 195 4.31 -9.01 15.97
CA LEU A 195 4.79 -7.67 15.65
C LEU A 195 6.05 -7.40 16.47
N GLU A 196 7.12 -6.96 15.81
CA GLU A 196 8.42 -6.75 16.43
C GLU A 196 8.40 -5.58 17.43
N GLU A 197 8.10 -4.37 16.94
CA GLU A 197 7.95 -3.18 17.78
C GLU A 197 6.75 -2.34 17.32
N VAL A 198 5.86 -2.05 18.27
CA VAL A 198 4.66 -1.24 18.07
C VAL A 198 4.75 0.01 18.94
N VAL A 199 4.57 1.18 18.33
CA VAL A 199 4.30 2.41 19.08
C VAL A 199 2.79 2.53 19.21
N LEU A 200 2.30 2.71 20.44
CA LEU A 200 0.88 2.73 20.74
C LEU A 200 0.15 3.77 19.86
N PRO A 201 -0.79 3.34 19.01
CA PRO A 201 -1.54 4.27 18.16
C PRO A 201 -2.36 5.24 19.01
N LYS A 202 -2.64 6.41 18.45
CA LYS A 202 -3.46 7.45 19.11
C LYS A 202 -4.85 6.93 19.47
N SER A 203 -5.46 6.14 18.60
CA SER A 203 -6.74 5.47 18.84
C SER A 203 -6.88 4.23 17.96
N GLY A 204 -7.71 3.29 18.39
CA GLY A 204 -7.92 2.04 17.66
C GLY A 204 -8.17 0.84 18.55
N VAL A 205 -8.25 -0.33 17.91
CA VAL A 205 -8.31 -1.64 18.57
C VAL A 205 -7.35 -2.56 17.85
N LEU A 206 -6.37 -3.08 18.58
CA LEU A 206 -5.35 -4.00 18.09
C LEU A 206 -5.58 -5.36 18.77
N ALA A 207 -5.98 -6.35 17.98
CA ALA A 207 -6.06 -7.76 18.36
C ALA A 207 -4.95 -8.53 17.64
N VAL A 208 -3.88 -8.86 18.37
CA VAL A 208 -2.63 -9.38 17.79
C VAL A 208 -2.19 -10.63 18.52
N ARG A 209 -1.60 -11.61 17.83
CA ARG A 209 -1.06 -12.82 18.48
C ARG A 209 0.01 -12.46 19.52
N SER A 210 1.09 -11.77 19.12
CA SER A 210 2.13 -11.35 20.05
C SER A 210 2.84 -10.07 19.62
N ILE A 211 3.38 -9.34 20.60
CA ILE A 211 4.18 -8.12 20.38
C ILE A 211 5.51 -8.27 21.10
N GLY A 212 6.63 -8.03 20.40
CA GLY A 212 7.97 -8.04 21.01
C GLY A 212 8.14 -6.89 21.99
N LYS A 213 7.94 -5.66 21.50
CA LYS A 213 8.01 -4.44 22.31
C LYS A 213 6.86 -3.49 21.99
N LEU A 214 6.12 -3.10 23.04
CA LEU A 214 5.04 -2.13 22.97
C LEU A 214 5.49 -0.83 23.66
N ILE A 215 5.55 0.26 22.92
CA ILE A 215 6.03 1.56 23.39
C ILE A 215 4.85 2.51 23.51
N ARG A 216 4.70 3.14 24.68
CA ARG A 216 3.84 4.31 24.83
C ARG A 216 4.69 5.57 24.69
N ASP A 217 4.34 6.42 23.72
CA ASP A 217 4.95 7.74 23.59
C ASP A 217 4.47 8.64 24.75
N PRO A 218 5.38 9.14 25.61
CA PRO A 218 4.99 9.98 26.75
C PRO A 218 4.50 11.37 26.33
N ASP A 219 4.97 11.89 25.20
CA ASP A 219 4.59 13.21 24.68
C ASP A 219 3.28 13.15 23.90
N LYS A 220 2.93 11.96 23.38
CA LYS A 220 1.72 11.71 22.59
C LYS A 220 1.04 10.43 23.04
N PRO A 221 0.42 10.41 24.24
CA PRO A 221 -0.14 9.19 24.78
C PRO A 221 -1.26 8.66 23.88
N GLY A 222 -1.03 7.48 23.31
CA GLY A 222 -2.05 6.73 22.60
C GLY A 222 -3.12 6.16 23.54
N ASN A 223 -4.35 6.05 23.05
CA ASN A 223 -5.50 5.49 23.76
C ASN A 223 -6.06 4.24 23.03
N ALA A 224 -5.27 3.62 22.16
CA ALA A 224 -5.68 2.39 21.49
C ALA A 224 -5.83 1.24 22.50
N LEU A 225 -6.88 0.43 22.33
CA LEU A 225 -7.04 -0.82 23.07
C LEU A 225 -6.15 -1.88 22.44
N VAL A 226 -5.15 -2.37 23.18
CA VAL A 226 -4.27 -3.46 22.72
C VAL A 226 -4.60 -4.74 23.47
N LEU A 227 -4.96 -5.77 22.70
CA LEU A 227 -5.25 -7.12 23.17
C LEU A 227 -4.26 -8.08 22.50
N ALA A 228 -3.50 -8.82 23.31
CA ALA A 228 -2.52 -9.77 22.80
C ALA A 228 -2.45 -11.04 23.64
N LEU A 229 -1.95 -12.14 23.07
CA LEU A 229 -1.66 -13.35 23.85
C LEU A 229 -0.36 -13.19 24.65
N GLU A 230 0.58 -12.43 24.10
CA GLU A 230 1.89 -12.21 24.70
C GLU A 230 2.42 -10.83 24.32
N VAL A 231 3.04 -10.16 25.29
CA VAL A 231 3.80 -8.93 25.08
C VAL A 231 5.12 -9.05 25.84
N GLY A 232 6.24 -8.91 25.13
CA GLY A 232 7.58 -9.01 25.74
C GLY A 232 7.88 -7.81 26.63
N GLN A 233 8.04 -6.63 26.04
CA GLN A 233 8.27 -5.36 26.74
C GLN A 233 7.05 -4.43 26.62
N GLY A 234 6.73 -3.68 27.69
CA GLY A 234 5.60 -2.73 27.70
C GLY A 234 4.23 -3.38 27.90
N LYS A 235 4.18 -4.56 28.53
CA LYS A 235 2.94 -5.34 28.76
C LYS A 235 1.87 -4.56 29.54
N GLU A 236 2.26 -3.60 30.37
CA GLU A 236 1.37 -2.72 31.13
C GLU A 236 0.52 -1.79 30.24
N HIS A 237 0.84 -1.71 28.95
CA HIS A 237 0.08 -0.97 27.94
C HIS A 237 -0.87 -1.86 27.13
N ALA A 238 -0.95 -3.15 27.44
CA ALA A 238 -1.81 -4.11 26.77
C ALA A 238 -2.63 -4.92 27.79
N ARG A 239 -3.71 -5.56 27.31
CA ARG A 239 -4.40 -6.60 28.06
C ARG A 239 -4.01 -7.95 27.48
N ILE A 240 -3.48 -8.80 28.33
CA ILE A 240 -3.16 -10.18 27.97
C ILE A 240 -4.44 -11.00 28.05
N VAL A 241 -4.83 -11.62 26.95
CA VAL A 241 -6.08 -12.39 26.82
C VAL A 241 -5.81 -13.79 26.26
N SER A 242 -6.81 -14.66 26.33
CA SER A 242 -6.70 -16.01 25.75
C SER A 242 -6.86 -15.98 24.22
N ALA A 243 -6.43 -17.04 23.54
CA ALA A 243 -6.62 -17.19 22.09
C ALA A 243 -8.10 -17.20 21.68
N GLU A 244 -8.97 -17.71 22.56
CA GLU A 244 -10.41 -17.80 22.36
C GLU A 244 -11.10 -16.44 22.41
N ASP A 245 -10.48 -15.45 23.07
CA ASP A 245 -10.99 -14.09 23.15
C ASP A 245 -10.64 -13.25 21.92
N LEU A 246 -9.71 -13.69 21.07
CA LEU A 246 -9.26 -12.92 19.91
C LEU A 246 -9.86 -13.47 18.60
N PRO A 247 -10.33 -12.60 17.68
CA PRO A 247 -10.83 -13.01 16.37
C PRO A 247 -9.70 -13.36 15.39
N LEU A 248 -8.66 -14.09 15.85
CA LEU A 248 -7.51 -14.42 15.03
C LEU A 248 -7.95 -15.26 13.81
N GLY A 249 -7.44 -14.88 12.63
CA GLY A 249 -7.76 -15.55 11.37
C GLY A 249 -9.05 -15.07 10.68
N VAL A 250 -9.81 -14.13 11.26
CA VAL A 250 -10.93 -13.50 10.56
C VAL A 250 -10.42 -12.61 9.42
N LYS A 251 -10.69 -13.03 8.17
CA LYS A 251 -10.28 -12.30 6.96
C LYS A 251 -11.38 -11.44 6.36
N ASP A 252 -12.64 -11.73 6.68
CA ASP A 252 -13.77 -10.95 6.19
C ASP A 252 -13.84 -9.60 6.93
N PRO A 253 -13.85 -8.46 6.21
CA PRO A 253 -13.84 -7.15 6.85
C PRO A 253 -15.06 -6.87 7.72
N ALA A 254 -16.26 -7.32 7.33
CA ALA A 254 -17.47 -7.05 8.09
C ALA A 254 -17.48 -7.83 9.41
N LEU A 255 -17.08 -9.11 9.37
CA LEU A 255 -16.92 -9.93 10.57
C LEU A 255 -15.81 -9.41 11.48
N ALA A 256 -14.69 -8.96 10.92
CA ALA A 256 -13.59 -8.40 11.71
C ALA A 256 -14.01 -7.11 12.43
N LEU A 257 -14.70 -6.21 11.74
CA LEU A 257 -15.22 -4.97 12.34
C LEU A 257 -16.22 -5.26 13.47
N ALA A 258 -17.16 -6.19 13.26
CA ALA A 258 -18.10 -6.61 14.30
C ALA A 258 -17.37 -7.18 15.52
N ALA A 259 -16.36 -8.03 15.31
CA ALA A 259 -15.57 -8.61 16.39
C ALA A 259 -14.78 -7.55 17.18
N LEU A 260 -14.13 -6.60 16.49
CA LEU A 260 -13.39 -5.52 17.13
C LEU A 260 -14.30 -4.58 17.95
N GLU A 261 -15.53 -4.33 17.48
CA GLU A 261 -16.52 -3.57 18.24
C GLU A 261 -16.96 -4.30 19.52
N GLU A 262 -17.17 -5.62 19.45
CA GLU A 262 -17.47 -6.42 20.66
C GLU A 262 -16.30 -6.43 21.64
N LEU A 263 -15.07 -6.53 21.16
CA LEU A 263 -13.87 -6.41 21.99
C LEU A 263 -13.78 -5.06 22.69
N LYS A 264 -14.08 -3.98 21.96
CA LYS A 264 -14.13 -2.63 22.52
C LYS A 264 -15.21 -2.50 23.60
N LYS A 265 -16.36 -3.16 23.47
CA LYS A 265 -17.39 -3.18 24.54
C LYS A 265 -16.95 -3.99 25.75
N LYS A 266 -16.37 -5.17 25.53
CA LYS A 266 -15.93 -6.10 26.59
C LYS A 266 -14.73 -5.56 27.38
N PHE A 267 -13.77 -4.95 26.69
CA PHE A 267 -12.48 -4.53 27.26
C PHE A 267 -12.22 -3.03 27.19
N GLY A 268 -13.05 -2.20 26.57
CA GLY A 268 -12.82 -0.75 26.49
C GLY A 268 -13.27 0.04 27.72
N ARG A 269 -13.92 -0.61 28.69
CA ARG A 269 -14.29 0.02 29.98
C ARG A 269 -13.22 -0.32 31.02
N SER A 270 -12.38 0.66 31.34
CA SER A 270 -11.59 0.76 32.58
C SER A 270 -11.31 2.23 32.85
#